data_AF-A0A1F7SH85-F1
#
_entry.id   AF-A0A1F7SH85-F1
#
_cell.length_a   1.000
_cell.length_b   1.000
_cell.length_c   1.000
_cell.angle_alpha   90.00
_cell.angle_beta   90.00
_cell.angle_gamma   90.00
#
_symmetry.space_group_name_H-M   'P 1'
#
loop_
_entity.id
_entity.type
_entity.pdbx_description
1 polymer ?
#
loop_
_entity_poly.entity_id
_entity_poly.type
_entity_poly.pdbx_seq_one_letter_code
_entity_poly.pdbx_strand_id
1 'polypeptide(L)'
;MLKKESLKEMENYFGSDTRRISHARKVTNFALDILDAENLDNPFFSKTVTLSGVFHDIGIHEAERKYNSNSGKYQEIEGPPIARGILEKMNIEKDVIDRVCYIIGGHHTESKIDNIDFKIIWDADLIVNIEEDNICADKEKVSKIITKSFKTESGKKLAEKLYLKLKF
;
A
#
# COMPACT_ATOMS: atom_id res chain seq x y z
N MET A 1 -1.30 -4.21 18.18
CA MET A 1 -2.78 -4.38 18.26
C MET A 1 -3.42 -3.96 16.95
N LEU A 2 -3.27 -2.68 16.54
CA LEU A 2 -3.83 -2.11 15.32
C LEU A 2 -3.66 -2.95 14.04
N LYS A 3 -2.42 -3.32 13.68
CA LYS A 3 -2.14 -4.12 12.47
C LYS A 3 -2.94 -5.43 12.43
N LYS A 4 -2.96 -6.16 13.56
CA LYS A 4 -3.64 -7.46 13.65
C LYS A 4 -5.15 -7.32 13.46
N GLU A 5 -5.75 -6.31 14.08
CA GLU A 5 -7.19 -6.03 13.96
C GLU A 5 -7.54 -5.58 12.53
N SER A 6 -6.74 -4.68 11.96
CA SER A 6 -6.93 -4.19 10.58
C SER A 6 -6.85 -5.33 9.57
N LEU A 7 -5.87 -6.23 9.70
CA LEU A 7 -5.73 -7.39 8.83
C LEU A 7 -6.95 -8.32 8.94
N LYS A 8 -7.50 -8.51 10.14
CA LYS A 8 -8.72 -9.31 10.32
C LYS A 8 -9.92 -8.69 9.61
N GLU A 9 -10.10 -7.37 9.71
CA GLU A 9 -11.18 -6.68 9.00
C GLU A 9 -11.02 -6.74 7.48
N MET A 10 -9.79 -6.58 6.98
CA MET A 10 -9.47 -6.76 5.56
C MET A 10 -9.75 -8.19 5.08
N GLU A 11 -9.39 -9.21 5.87
CA GLU A 11 -9.66 -10.62 5.55
C GLU A 11 -11.16 -10.93 5.55
N ASN A 12 -11.91 -10.38 6.50
CA ASN A 12 -13.37 -10.51 6.53
C ASN A 12 -13.99 -9.90 5.27
N TYR A 13 -13.46 -8.77 4.79
CA TYR A 13 -13.95 -8.10 3.59
C TYR A 13 -13.60 -8.88 2.31
N PHE A 14 -12.34 -9.28 2.13
CA PHE A 14 -11.91 -10.01 0.94
C PHE A 14 -12.35 -11.48 0.91
N GLY A 15 -12.77 -12.04 2.04
CA GLY A 15 -13.31 -13.40 2.13
C GLY A 15 -12.31 -14.45 1.63
N SER A 16 -12.64 -15.13 0.55
CA SER A 16 -11.81 -16.21 -0.03
C SER A 16 -10.75 -15.72 -1.02
N ASP A 17 -10.61 -14.40 -1.25
CA ASP A 17 -9.62 -13.85 -2.18
C ASP A 17 -8.21 -13.83 -1.57
N THR A 18 -7.62 -15.02 -1.46
CA THR A 18 -6.30 -15.25 -0.85
C THR A 18 -5.19 -14.48 -1.55
N ARG A 19 -5.33 -14.18 -2.84
CA ARG A 19 -4.37 -13.38 -3.60
C ARG A 19 -4.32 -11.94 -3.06
N ARG A 20 -5.47 -11.27 -2.98
CA ARG A 20 -5.56 -9.88 -2.49
C ARG A 20 -5.16 -9.77 -1.02
N ILE A 21 -5.56 -10.75 -0.21
CA ILE A 21 -5.15 -10.85 1.19
C ILE A 21 -3.61 -10.98 1.32
N SER A 22 -3.00 -11.87 0.53
CA SER A 22 -1.55 -12.06 0.56
C SER A 22 -0.80 -10.80 0.09
N HIS A 23 -1.27 -10.19 -0.98
CA HIS A 23 -0.72 -8.94 -1.52
C HIS A 23 -0.73 -7.83 -0.46
N ALA A 24 -1.90 -7.50 0.11
CA ALA A 24 -2.04 -6.48 1.14
C ALA A 24 -1.18 -6.75 2.39
N ARG A 25 -1.03 -8.03 2.79
CA ARG A 25 -0.12 -8.42 3.89
C ARG A 25 1.34 -8.12 3.58
N LYS A 26 1.81 -8.42 2.37
CA LYS A 26 3.18 -8.13 1.93
C LYS A 26 3.42 -6.62 1.86
N VAL A 27 2.50 -5.88 1.23
CA VAL A 27 2.59 -4.42 1.13
C VAL A 27 2.65 -3.79 2.51
N THR A 28 1.77 -4.20 3.43
CA THR A 28 1.79 -3.72 4.83
C THR A 28 3.12 -3.97 5.51
N ASN A 29 3.75 -5.14 5.29
CA ASN A 29 5.04 -5.44 5.91
C ASN A 29 6.16 -4.55 5.36
N PHE A 30 6.27 -4.44 4.03
CA PHE A 30 7.28 -3.58 3.41
C PHE A 30 7.07 -2.11 3.75
N ALA A 31 5.81 -1.64 3.83
CA ALA A 31 5.51 -0.27 4.23
C ALA A 31 6.02 0.03 5.65
N LEU A 32 5.90 -0.93 6.58
CA LEU A 32 6.42 -0.77 7.94
C LEU A 32 7.94 -0.83 7.98
N ASP A 33 8.58 -1.72 7.20
CA ASP A 33 10.04 -1.78 7.11
C ASP A 33 10.62 -0.46 6.56
N ILE A 34 9.96 0.14 5.56
CA ILE A 34 10.35 1.45 5.01
C ILE A 34 10.11 2.56 6.04
N LEU A 35 8.96 2.57 6.72
CA LEU A 35 8.65 3.56 7.76
C LEU A 35 9.71 3.57 8.87
N ASP A 36 10.09 2.39 9.35
CA ASP A 36 11.11 2.22 10.40
C ASP A 36 12.48 2.74 9.91
N ALA A 37 12.84 2.45 8.65
CA ALA A 37 14.09 2.91 8.04
C ALA A 37 14.12 4.43 7.77
N GLU A 38 12.98 5.06 7.51
CA GLU A 38 12.85 6.52 7.41
C GLU A 38 12.91 7.22 8.79
N ASN A 39 12.99 6.46 9.90
CA ASN A 39 13.14 6.97 11.27
C ASN A 39 12.05 8.00 11.67
N LEU A 40 10.81 7.75 11.26
CA LEU A 40 9.67 8.61 11.57
C LEU A 40 9.01 8.20 12.90
N ASP A 41 9.44 8.82 14.00
CA ASP A 41 8.83 8.61 15.32
C ASP A 41 7.61 9.53 15.51
N ASN A 42 6.54 9.26 14.73
CA ASN A 42 5.26 9.93 14.86
C ASN A 42 4.11 8.91 14.80
N PRO A 43 3.31 8.77 15.88
CA PRO A 43 2.18 7.83 15.90
C PRO A 43 1.17 8.01 14.77
N PHE A 44 1.02 9.24 14.24
CA PHE A 44 0.18 9.51 13.08
C PHE A 44 0.68 8.77 11.83
N PHE A 45 1.99 8.80 11.54
CA PHE A 45 2.56 8.09 10.40
C PHE A 45 2.51 6.58 10.59
N SER A 46 2.78 6.07 11.79
CA SER A 46 2.64 4.65 12.08
C SER A 46 1.21 4.15 11.83
N LYS A 47 0.19 4.90 12.24
CA LYS A 47 -1.22 4.55 11.99
C LYS A 47 -1.57 4.63 10.51
N THR A 48 -1.30 5.76 9.86
CA THR A 48 -1.68 6.00 8.47
C THR A 48 -0.99 5.02 7.52
N VAL A 49 0.29 4.73 7.70
CA VAL A 49 1.03 3.73 6.90
C VAL A 49 0.50 2.32 7.17
N THR A 50 0.29 1.93 8.44
CA THR A 50 -0.25 0.60 8.75
C THR A 50 -1.61 0.38 8.08
N LEU A 51 -2.52 1.33 8.24
CA LEU A 51 -3.89 1.22 7.74
C LEU A 51 -3.95 1.32 6.22
N SER A 52 -3.21 2.25 5.62
CA SER A 52 -3.17 2.38 4.16
C SER A 52 -2.56 1.14 3.51
N GLY A 53 -1.49 0.56 4.08
CA GLY A 53 -0.92 -0.69 3.57
C GLY A 53 -1.92 -1.84 3.57
N VAL A 54 -2.73 -1.94 4.64
CA VAL A 54 -3.76 -3.00 4.77
C VAL A 54 -4.92 -2.80 3.79
N PHE A 55 -5.34 -1.55 3.57
CA PHE A 55 -6.60 -1.25 2.88
C PHE A 55 -6.45 -0.59 1.49
N HIS A 56 -5.24 -0.40 0.95
CA HIS A 56 -5.03 0.30 -0.33
C HIS A 56 -5.89 -0.26 -1.48
N ASP A 57 -5.93 -1.59 -1.62
CA ASP A 57 -6.70 -2.30 -2.66
C ASP A 57 -8.15 -2.62 -2.28
N ILE A 58 -8.67 -2.12 -1.15
CA ILE A 58 -9.98 -2.54 -0.62
C ILE A 58 -11.15 -2.25 -1.58
N GLY A 59 -10.95 -1.33 -2.53
CA GLY A 59 -11.94 -0.98 -3.56
C GLY A 59 -12.08 -2.01 -4.68
N ILE A 60 -11.19 -3.00 -4.81
CA ILE A 60 -11.11 -3.87 -6.00
C ILE A 60 -12.40 -4.66 -6.28
N HIS A 61 -13.02 -5.27 -5.26
CA HIS A 61 -14.25 -6.05 -5.43
C HIS A 61 -15.44 -5.18 -5.82
N GLU A 62 -15.53 -3.98 -5.26
CA GLU A 62 -16.61 -3.04 -5.58
C GLU A 62 -16.42 -2.44 -6.98
N ALA A 63 -15.17 -2.22 -7.39
CA ALA A 63 -14.84 -1.83 -8.75
C ALA A 63 -15.24 -2.90 -9.77
N GLU A 64 -14.90 -4.18 -9.50
CA GLU A 64 -15.32 -5.31 -10.31
C GLU A 64 -16.86 -5.42 -10.37
N ARG A 65 -17.55 -5.26 -9.25
CA ARG A 65 -19.02 -5.34 -9.17
C ARG A 65 -19.74 -4.24 -9.95
N LYS A 66 -19.27 -2.98 -9.83
CA LYS A 66 -19.95 -1.81 -10.42
C LYS A 66 -19.57 -1.55 -11.87
N TYR A 67 -18.30 -1.80 -12.23
CA TYR A 67 -17.74 -1.39 -13.53
C TYR A 67 -17.25 -2.56 -14.36
N ASN A 68 -17.35 -3.80 -13.86
CA ASN A 68 -16.77 -4.99 -14.51
C ASN A 68 -15.28 -4.79 -14.83
N SER A 69 -14.57 -4.11 -13.93
CA SER A 69 -13.17 -3.72 -14.11
C SER A 69 -12.47 -3.57 -12.76
N ASN A 70 -11.25 -4.10 -12.67
CA ASN A 70 -10.35 -3.89 -11.53
C ASN A 70 -9.35 -2.76 -11.77
N SER A 71 -9.59 -1.88 -12.75
CA SER A 71 -8.64 -0.80 -13.05
C SER A 71 -8.49 0.16 -11.87
N GLY A 72 -7.28 0.69 -11.69
CA GLY A 72 -6.96 1.54 -10.55
C GLY A 72 -7.87 2.76 -10.40
N LYS A 73 -8.34 3.34 -11.53
CA LYS A 73 -9.31 4.43 -11.52
C LYS A 73 -10.57 4.11 -10.71
N TYR A 74 -11.11 2.91 -10.85
CA TYR A 74 -12.33 2.53 -10.14
C TYR A 74 -12.04 2.11 -8.70
N GLN A 75 -10.89 1.50 -8.44
CA GLN A 75 -10.45 1.20 -7.09
C GLN A 75 -10.28 2.48 -6.25
N GLU A 76 -9.69 3.53 -6.82
CA GLU A 76 -9.54 4.84 -6.17
C GLU A 76 -10.89 5.53 -5.87
N ILE A 77 -11.94 5.23 -6.63
CA ILE A 77 -13.29 5.76 -6.39
C ILE A 77 -13.98 4.98 -5.26
N GLU A 78 -13.90 3.66 -5.31
CA GLU A 78 -14.69 2.77 -4.43
C GLU A 78 -13.98 2.45 -3.10
N GLY A 79 -12.65 2.48 -3.07
CA GLY A 79 -11.85 2.16 -1.88
C GLY A 79 -12.09 3.10 -0.70
N PRO A 80 -12.04 4.43 -0.85
CA PRO A 80 -12.19 5.38 0.26
C PRO A 80 -13.49 5.22 1.08
N PRO A 81 -14.71 5.11 0.49
CA PRO A 81 -15.92 4.93 1.29
C PRO A 81 -15.96 3.58 2.03
N ILE A 82 -15.39 2.52 1.46
CA ILE A 82 -15.31 1.20 2.12
C ILE A 82 -14.36 1.26 3.32
N ALA A 83 -13.14 1.77 3.10
CA ALA A 83 -12.14 1.94 4.14
C ALA A 83 -12.68 2.78 5.30
N ARG A 84 -13.33 3.92 5.00
CA ARG A 84 -13.94 4.78 6.00
C ARG A 84 -14.92 4.01 6.89
N GLY A 85 -15.85 3.27 6.30
CA GLY A 85 -16.86 2.52 7.05
C GLY A 85 -16.27 1.43 7.96
N ILE A 86 -15.14 0.84 7.57
CA ILE A 86 -14.40 -0.13 8.41
C ILE A 86 -13.70 0.60 9.56
N LEU A 87 -12.94 1.65 9.25
CA LEU A 87 -12.11 2.37 10.22
C LEU A 87 -12.94 3.12 11.27
N GLU A 88 -14.12 3.63 10.91
CA GLU A 88 -15.06 4.24 11.85
C GLU A 88 -15.56 3.22 12.89
N LYS A 89 -15.87 1.98 12.47
CA LYS A 89 -16.27 0.89 13.38
C LYS A 89 -15.13 0.45 14.30
N MET A 90 -13.88 0.60 13.83
CA MET A 90 -12.68 0.38 14.62
C MET A 90 -12.34 1.55 15.57
N ASN A 91 -13.17 2.62 15.60
CA ASN A 91 -12.95 3.83 16.39
C ASN A 91 -11.61 4.53 16.09
N ILE A 92 -11.17 4.52 14.84
CA ILE A 92 -9.97 5.25 14.41
C ILE A 92 -10.25 6.75 14.35
N GLU A 93 -9.26 7.57 14.68
CA GLU A 93 -9.40 9.02 14.70
C GLU A 93 -9.68 9.59 13.30
N LYS A 94 -10.56 10.60 13.24
CA LYS A 94 -11.06 11.16 11.97
C LYS A 94 -9.94 11.66 11.04
N ASP A 95 -8.92 12.31 11.59
CA ASP A 95 -7.76 12.80 10.85
C ASP A 95 -6.95 11.67 10.20
N VAL A 96 -6.76 10.56 10.93
CA VAL A 96 -6.14 9.34 10.39
C VAL A 96 -7.01 8.73 9.30
N ILE A 97 -8.32 8.61 9.52
CA ILE A 97 -9.26 8.07 8.52
C ILE A 97 -9.22 8.90 7.24
N ASP A 98 -9.29 10.23 7.36
CA ASP A 98 -9.27 11.14 6.21
C ASP A 98 -7.96 11.00 5.43
N ARG A 99 -6.83 10.86 6.13
CA ARG A 99 -5.53 10.64 5.49
C ARG A 99 -5.44 9.29 4.79
N VAL A 100 -5.88 8.21 5.43
CA VAL A 100 -5.92 6.87 4.83
C VAL A 100 -6.82 6.86 3.60
N CYS A 101 -8.02 7.46 3.68
CA CYS A 101 -8.93 7.58 2.55
C CYS A 101 -8.31 8.36 1.39
N TYR A 102 -7.53 9.40 1.67
CA TYR A 102 -6.82 10.16 0.63
C TYR A 102 -5.77 9.30 -0.08
N ILE A 103 -4.97 8.54 0.66
CA ILE A 103 -3.95 7.63 0.10
C ILE A 103 -4.64 6.53 -0.74
N ILE A 104 -5.65 5.86 -0.19
CA ILE A 104 -6.44 4.84 -0.91
C ILE A 104 -7.09 5.45 -2.16
N GLY A 105 -7.60 6.68 -2.07
CA GLY A 105 -8.21 7.38 -3.20
C GLY A 105 -7.22 7.88 -4.24
N GLY A 106 -5.92 7.60 -4.09
CA GLY A 106 -4.88 8.02 -5.02
C GLY A 106 -3.77 7.02 -5.29
N HIS A 107 -3.83 5.80 -4.73
CA HIS A 107 -2.70 4.88 -4.74
C HIS A 107 -2.21 4.43 -6.12
N HIS A 108 -2.99 4.66 -7.20
CA HIS A 108 -2.58 4.45 -8.58
C HIS A 108 -2.28 5.76 -9.34
N THR A 109 -2.32 6.90 -8.67
CA THR A 109 -2.14 8.24 -9.25
C THR A 109 -0.93 8.94 -8.63
N GLU A 110 0.23 8.82 -9.27
CA GLU A 110 1.51 9.37 -8.81
C GLU A 110 1.44 10.87 -8.46
N SER A 111 0.68 11.67 -9.22
CA SER A 111 0.56 13.11 -8.99
C SER A 111 -0.20 13.49 -7.70
N LYS A 112 -0.87 12.54 -7.03
CA LYS A 112 -1.53 12.75 -5.73
C LYS A 112 -0.58 12.55 -4.54
N ILE A 113 0.62 12.02 -4.76
CA ILE A 113 1.61 11.79 -3.70
C ILE A 113 2.09 13.12 -3.16
N ASP A 114 1.71 13.43 -1.93
CA ASP A 114 1.90 14.73 -1.29
C ASP A 114 2.80 14.68 -0.05
N ASN A 115 2.92 13.54 0.62
CA ASN A 115 3.67 13.39 1.87
C ASN A 115 4.32 12.00 2.01
N ILE A 116 5.17 11.84 3.03
CA ILE A 116 6.06 10.68 3.23
C ILE A 116 5.31 9.36 3.44
N ASP A 117 4.22 9.36 4.18
CA ASP A 117 3.35 8.18 4.35
C ASP A 117 2.81 7.65 3.02
N PHE A 118 2.39 8.52 2.11
CA PHE A 118 1.94 8.11 0.79
C PHE A 118 3.13 7.58 -0.04
N LYS A 119 4.29 8.24 0.00
CA LYS A 119 5.50 7.73 -0.66
C LYS A 119 5.87 6.32 -0.17
N ILE A 120 5.72 6.04 1.12
CA ILE A 120 5.97 4.73 1.73
C ILE A 120 5.01 3.67 1.16
N ILE A 121 3.71 3.97 1.08
CA ILE A 121 2.72 3.03 0.53
C ILE A 121 2.99 2.74 -0.95
N TRP A 122 3.27 3.79 -1.73
CA TRP A 122 3.60 3.67 -3.14
C TRP A 122 4.83 2.78 -3.37
N ASP A 123 5.91 3.02 -2.62
CA ASP A 123 7.14 2.22 -2.74
C ASP A 123 6.91 0.77 -2.29
N ALA A 124 6.16 0.54 -1.21
CA ALA A 124 5.87 -0.79 -0.71
C ALA A 124 5.04 -1.62 -1.71
N ASP A 125 4.04 -1.01 -2.35
CA ASP A 125 3.25 -1.65 -3.40
C ASP A 125 4.12 -1.99 -4.63
N LEU A 126 4.97 -1.05 -5.07
CA LEU A 126 5.91 -1.30 -6.16
C LEU A 126 6.88 -2.47 -5.88
N ILE A 127 7.36 -2.61 -4.65
CA ILE A 127 8.21 -3.75 -4.24
C ILE A 127 7.45 -5.06 -4.47
N VAL A 128 6.22 -5.17 -3.95
CA VAL A 128 5.43 -6.41 -4.08
C VAL A 128 5.11 -6.70 -5.54
N ASN A 129 4.72 -5.68 -6.32
CA ASN A 129 4.40 -5.82 -7.74
C ASN A 129 5.60 -6.28 -8.59
N ILE A 130 6.82 -5.82 -8.30
CA ILE A 130 8.03 -6.32 -8.99
C ILE A 130 8.19 -7.84 -8.84
N GLU A 131 7.88 -8.39 -7.66
CA GLU A 131 7.93 -9.82 -7.41
C GLU A 131 6.75 -10.56 -8.05
N GLU A 132 5.52 -10.10 -7.81
CA GLU A 132 4.29 -10.80 -8.22
C GLU A 132 4.08 -10.78 -9.74
N ASP A 133 4.56 -9.75 -10.44
CA ASP A 133 4.54 -9.65 -11.90
C ASP A 133 5.75 -10.33 -12.57
N ASN A 134 6.59 -11.04 -11.80
CA ASN A 134 7.83 -11.69 -12.27
C ASN A 134 8.80 -10.73 -12.99
N ILE A 135 8.79 -9.45 -12.64
CA ILE A 135 9.68 -8.43 -13.21
C ILE A 135 11.11 -8.62 -12.69
N CYS A 136 11.27 -9.21 -11.50
CA CYS A 136 12.54 -9.43 -10.82
C CYS A 136 13.60 -10.21 -11.64
N ALA A 137 13.19 -10.96 -12.67
CA ALA A 137 14.11 -11.67 -13.57
C ALA A 137 14.89 -10.73 -14.52
N ASP A 138 14.35 -9.54 -14.82
CA ASP A 138 14.97 -8.54 -15.69
C ASP A 138 15.56 -7.41 -14.84
N LYS A 139 16.85 -7.55 -14.52
CA LYS A 139 17.57 -6.57 -13.69
C LYS A 139 17.62 -5.17 -14.30
N GLU A 140 17.65 -5.04 -15.62
CA GLU A 140 17.68 -3.73 -16.27
C GLU A 140 16.34 -3.03 -16.12
N LYS A 141 15.24 -3.77 -16.33
CA LYS A 141 13.88 -3.25 -16.11
C LYS A 141 13.66 -2.90 -14.64
N VAL A 142 14.08 -3.74 -13.70
CA VAL A 142 14.02 -3.46 -12.26
C VAL A 142 14.78 -2.15 -11.93
N SER A 143 16.01 -2.00 -12.40
CA SER A 143 16.81 -0.79 -12.14
C SER A 143 16.14 0.49 -12.67
N LYS A 144 15.52 0.41 -13.86
CA LYS A 144 14.73 1.51 -14.44
C LYS A 144 13.51 1.85 -13.59
N ILE A 145 12.79 0.86 -13.06
CA ILE A 145 11.64 1.07 -12.17
C ILE A 145 12.09 1.74 -10.87
N ILE A 146 13.14 1.21 -10.23
CA ILE A 146 13.68 1.77 -8.98
C ILE A 146 14.06 3.24 -9.14
N THR A 147 14.76 3.57 -10.24
CA THR A 147 15.24 4.94 -10.47
C THR A 147 14.11 5.93 -10.76
N LYS A 148 13.06 5.50 -11.47
CA LYS A 148 11.99 6.39 -11.95
C LYS A 148 10.80 6.49 -10.99
N SER A 149 10.41 5.36 -10.41
CA SER A 149 9.09 5.24 -9.77
C SER A 149 9.15 5.34 -8.25
N PHE A 150 10.25 4.94 -7.61
CA PHE A 150 10.35 4.97 -6.15
C PHE A 150 10.53 6.40 -5.61
N LYS A 151 9.96 6.65 -4.44
CA LYS A 151 9.77 7.99 -3.86
C LYS A 151 10.52 8.22 -2.55
N THR A 152 10.91 7.17 -1.85
CA THR A 152 11.71 7.20 -0.62
C THR A 152 13.11 6.65 -0.86
N GLU A 153 14.09 7.09 -0.07
CA GLU A 153 15.44 6.54 -0.16
C GLU A 153 15.51 5.14 0.45
N SER A 154 14.75 4.88 1.51
CA SER A 154 14.69 3.56 2.14
C SER A 154 14.01 2.53 1.23
N GLY A 155 12.91 2.89 0.55
CA GLY A 155 12.24 2.03 -0.42
C GLY A 155 13.15 1.64 -1.58
N LYS A 156 13.89 2.60 -2.15
CA LYS A 156 14.89 2.33 -3.20
C LYS A 156 15.94 1.32 -2.73
N LYS A 157 16.60 1.60 -1.60
CA LYS A 157 17.64 0.72 -1.05
C LYS A 157 17.12 -0.69 -0.77
N LEU A 158 15.89 -0.80 -0.27
CA LEU A 158 15.25 -2.08 -0.01
C LEU A 158 15.03 -2.86 -1.31
N ALA A 159 14.45 -2.23 -2.34
CA ALA A 159 14.24 -2.85 -3.64
C ALA A 159 15.58 -3.25 -4.32
N GLU A 160 16.61 -2.41 -4.23
CA GLU A 160 17.94 -2.71 -4.76
C GLU A 160 18.58 -3.92 -4.07
N LYS A 161 18.45 -4.00 -2.75
CA LYS A 161 18.93 -5.14 -1.96
C LYS A 161 18.21 -6.44 -2.36
N LEU A 162 16.88 -6.39 -2.49
CA LEU A 162 16.05 -7.55 -2.83
C LEU A 162 16.32 -8.06 -4.25
N TYR A 163 16.36 -7.16 -5.23
CA TYR A 163 16.28 -7.56 -6.64
C TYR A 163 17.58 -7.38 -7.42
N LEU A 164 18.46 -6.46 -7.01
CA LEU A 164 19.73 -6.20 -7.70
C LEU A 164 20.95 -6.79 -6.98
N LYS A 165 20.77 -7.33 -5.77
CA LYS A 165 21.84 -7.91 -4.91
C LYS A 165 22.96 -6.91 -4.62
N LEU A 166 22.66 -5.61 -4.53
CA LEU A 166 23.63 -4.62 -4.09
C LEU A 166 23.92 -4.82 -2.59
N LYS A 167 25.21 -4.90 -2.24
CA LYS A 167 25.66 -4.91 -0.84
C LYS A 167 25.81 -3.45 -0.40
N PHE A 168 25.08 -3.06 0.65
CA PHE A 168 25.23 -1.78 1.35
C PHE A 168 25.99 -1.98 2.65
#